data_AF-A0A059WII1-F1
#
_entry.id   AF-A0A059WII1-F1
#
_cell.length_a   1.000
_cell.length_b   1.000
_cell.length_c   1.000
_cell.angle_alpha   90.00
_cell.angle_beta   90.00
_cell.angle_gamma   90.00
#
_symmetry.space_group_name_H-M   'P 1'
#
loop_
_entity.id
_entity.type
_entity.pdbx_description
1 polymer ?
#
loop_
_entity_poly.entity_id
_entity_poly.type
_entity_poly.pdbx_seq_one_letter_code
_entity_poly.pdbx_strand_id
1 'polypeptide(L)'
;MDDSTQAAMTAGAPVTGEEMPVPPPEVVEAAREAPDHWLAMVDLTWVGEGAPPLWAVIGQWRSGPDGTIVEWRDNPEYRPSPQMLEWADPTDPVDRAVQLSATGYGPERAVCEELARAEVSVLVSAAGAPLTAASPEGAPVVPVYTSAAQLESAGRLLYDRRSAAELVEQLPPGHTLYLNPSGPVSMVVEPDRLRAALAGADGTGAARRVRKPAAAGALRPGTGAGAPEPVGGGPAIGKPARSAAGDRVVGAGSGRRTG
;
A
#
# COMPACT_ATOMS: atom_id res chain seq x y z
N MET A 1 17.65 20.82 20.59
CA MET A 1 16.41 20.93 19.82
C MET A 1 16.46 22.30 19.20
N ASP A 2 16.51 22.35 17.88
CA ASP A 2 16.87 23.56 17.16
C ASP A 2 15.64 24.48 17.14
N ASP A 3 15.85 25.80 17.17
CA ASP A 3 14.79 26.82 17.37
C ASP A 3 13.63 26.69 16.34
N SER A 4 13.93 26.14 15.15
CA SER A 4 12.95 25.83 14.11
C SER A 4 12.04 24.64 14.41
N THR A 5 12.53 23.62 15.14
CA THR A 5 11.70 22.47 15.58
C THR A 5 10.71 22.91 16.65
N GLN A 6 11.12 23.81 17.55
CA GLN A 6 10.26 24.37 18.59
C GLN A 6 9.16 25.28 18.02
N ALA A 7 9.47 26.05 16.96
CA ALA A 7 8.51 26.94 16.31
C ALA A 7 7.37 26.21 15.58
N ALA A 8 7.66 25.12 14.87
CA ALA A 8 6.65 24.35 14.13
C ALA A 8 5.76 23.50 15.06
N MET A 9 6.34 22.95 16.12
CA MET A 9 5.64 22.26 17.22
C MET A 9 4.65 23.14 18.00
N THR A 10 4.75 24.47 17.86
CA THR A 10 3.85 25.44 18.49
C THR A 10 2.57 25.69 17.68
N ALA A 11 2.48 25.20 16.43
CA ALA A 11 1.38 25.50 15.50
C ALA A 11 0.08 24.69 15.74
N GLY A 12 0.16 23.57 16.46
CA GLY A 12 -1.01 22.80 16.87
C GLY A 12 -1.93 23.58 17.81
N ALA A 13 -3.24 23.45 17.62
CA ALA A 13 -4.21 24.02 18.56
C ALA A 13 -4.05 23.32 19.92
N PRO A 14 -3.93 24.07 21.03
CA PRO A 14 -3.79 23.49 22.35
C PRO A 14 -5.10 22.86 22.81
N VAL A 15 -5.01 21.64 23.31
CA VAL A 15 -6.11 20.87 23.90
C VAL A 15 -5.80 20.63 25.38
N THR A 16 -6.82 20.70 26.24
CA THR A 16 -6.68 20.57 27.70
C THR A 16 -7.80 19.72 28.29
N GLY A 17 -7.60 19.15 29.47
CA GLY A 17 -8.64 18.37 30.16
C GLY A 17 -8.92 17.02 29.50
N GLU A 18 -10.20 16.62 29.47
CA GLU A 18 -10.64 15.30 29.00
C GLU A 18 -10.43 15.06 27.50
N GLU A 19 -10.21 16.12 26.72
CA GLU A 19 -9.97 16.03 25.28
C GLU A 19 -8.51 15.65 24.95
N MET A 20 -7.60 15.70 25.92
CA MET A 20 -6.20 15.31 25.70
C MET A 20 -6.08 13.79 25.51
N PRO A 21 -5.20 13.32 24.60
CA PRO A 21 -4.83 11.92 24.59
C PRO A 21 -4.20 11.53 25.92
N VAL A 22 -4.57 10.35 26.41
CA VAL A 22 -4.06 9.82 27.68
C VAL A 22 -2.54 9.60 27.53
N PRO A 23 -1.71 10.28 28.33
CA PRO A 23 -0.27 10.13 28.24
C PRO A 23 0.15 8.73 28.70
N PRO A 24 1.06 8.06 27.98
CA PRO A 24 1.68 6.83 28.45
C PRO A 24 2.37 7.02 29.82
N PRO A 25 2.47 5.98 30.66
CA PRO A 25 3.09 6.08 31.99
C PRO A 25 4.49 6.68 31.96
N GLU A 26 5.31 6.32 30.97
CA GLU A 26 6.66 6.85 30.78
C GLU A 26 6.68 8.37 30.53
N VAL A 27 5.67 8.91 29.85
CA VAL A 27 5.52 10.36 29.62
C VAL A 27 5.16 11.06 30.93
N VAL A 28 4.30 10.44 31.75
CA VAL A 28 3.91 10.97 33.06
C VAL A 28 5.10 11.03 34.01
N GLU A 29 5.95 10.00 34.03
CA GLU A 29 7.17 10.02 34.85
C GLU A 29 8.17 11.07 34.33
N ALA A 30 8.37 11.16 33.02
CA ALA A 30 9.23 12.19 32.43
C ALA A 30 8.74 13.62 32.74
N ALA A 31 7.43 13.85 32.79
CA ALA A 31 6.85 15.14 33.15
C ALA A 31 7.19 15.58 34.58
N ARG A 32 7.25 14.64 35.53
CA ARG A 32 7.63 14.90 36.92
C ARG A 32 9.11 15.30 37.05
N GLU A 33 9.96 14.73 36.20
CA GLU A 33 11.39 15.03 36.16
C GLU A 33 11.70 16.33 35.39
N ALA A 34 10.83 16.73 34.47
CA ALA A 34 10.98 17.91 33.63
C ALA A 34 9.74 18.83 33.72
N PRO A 35 9.58 19.63 34.80
CA PRO A 35 8.51 20.63 34.90
C PRO A 35 8.69 21.74 33.86
N ASP A 36 7.56 22.32 33.43
CA ASP A 36 7.50 23.36 32.38
C ASP A 36 8.21 22.98 31.07
N HIS A 37 8.07 21.72 30.65
CA HIS A 37 8.72 21.15 29.48
C HIS A 37 7.73 20.54 28.49
N TRP A 38 8.17 20.37 27.24
CA TRP A 38 7.43 19.69 26.19
C TRP A 38 7.96 18.27 25.98
N LEU A 39 7.05 17.30 25.94
CA LEU A 39 7.32 15.88 25.81
C LEU A 39 6.68 15.38 24.51
N ALA A 40 7.51 15.11 23.51
CA ALA A 40 7.06 14.68 22.18
C ALA A 40 6.64 13.21 22.16
N MET A 41 5.53 12.92 21.47
CA MET A 41 5.12 11.56 21.11
C MET A 41 5.55 11.25 19.68
N VAL A 42 6.31 10.19 19.49
CA VAL A 42 6.88 9.79 18.19
C VAL A 42 6.14 8.58 17.65
N ASP A 43 5.87 8.54 16.34
CA ASP A 43 5.39 7.32 15.69
C ASP A 43 6.50 6.26 15.69
N LEU A 44 6.24 5.13 16.34
CA LEU A 44 7.21 4.06 16.56
C LEU A 44 7.63 3.33 15.26
N THR A 45 6.94 3.60 14.14
CA THR A 45 7.37 3.11 12.82
C THR A 45 8.65 3.80 12.35
N TRP A 46 8.97 5.00 12.87
CA TRP A 46 10.24 5.67 12.57
C TRP A 46 11.41 5.03 13.32
N VAL A 47 12.46 4.66 12.58
CA VAL A 47 13.63 3.90 13.10
C VAL A 47 14.98 4.57 12.82
N GLY A 48 15.00 5.90 12.77
CA GLY A 48 16.22 6.67 12.49
C GLY A 48 17.14 6.87 13.70
N GLU A 49 18.36 7.31 13.43
CA GLU A 49 19.30 7.76 14.48
C GLU A 49 19.08 9.24 14.82
N GLY A 50 19.27 9.60 16.09
CA GLY A 50 19.16 10.98 16.55
C GLY A 50 17.74 11.42 16.88
N ALA A 51 17.49 12.73 16.81
CA ALA A 51 16.16 13.28 17.07
C ALA A 51 15.21 12.96 15.90
N PRO A 52 13.96 12.55 16.18
CA PRO A 52 12.99 12.28 15.14
C PRO A 52 12.72 13.55 14.33
N PRO A 53 12.62 13.44 12.99
CA PRO A 53 12.19 14.56 12.18
C PRO A 53 10.73 14.90 12.51
N LEU A 54 10.35 16.16 12.31
CA LEU A 54 9.05 16.64 12.73
C LEU A 54 7.89 15.84 12.11
N TRP A 55 8.00 15.40 10.85
CA TRP A 55 6.96 14.60 10.20
C TRP A 55 6.71 13.23 10.87
N ALA A 56 7.61 12.73 11.71
CA ALA A 56 7.46 11.48 12.47
C ALA A 56 6.95 11.70 13.91
N VAL A 57 6.77 12.95 14.33
CA VAL A 57 6.25 13.30 15.66
C VAL A 57 4.73 13.45 15.55
N ILE A 58 3.97 12.72 16.35
CA ILE A 58 2.51 12.77 16.36
C ILE A 58 2.02 14.09 16.99
N GLY A 59 2.70 14.50 18.06
CA GLY A 59 2.39 15.72 18.80
C GLY A 59 3.18 15.75 20.11
N GLN A 60 2.73 16.53 21.08
CA GLN A 60 3.45 16.73 22.33
C GLN A 60 2.55 17.10 23.50
N TRP A 61 2.90 16.60 24.68
CA TRP A 61 2.34 17.06 25.94
C TRP A 61 3.20 18.16 26.57
N ARG A 62 2.58 19.11 27.27
CA ARG A 62 3.26 20.07 28.14
C ARG A 62 3.12 19.64 29.60
N SER A 63 4.23 19.59 30.32
CA SER A 63 4.20 19.55 31.78
C SER A 63 4.00 20.95 32.36
N GLY A 64 3.26 21.02 33.46
CA GLY A 64 3.12 22.22 34.27
C GLY A 64 4.29 22.39 35.26
N PRO A 65 4.27 23.45 36.08
CA PRO A 65 5.32 23.72 37.07
C PRO A 65 5.46 22.65 38.16
N ASP A 66 4.42 21.86 38.39
CA ASP A 66 4.38 20.75 39.34
C ASP A 66 4.69 19.38 38.69
N GLY A 67 5.03 19.38 37.40
CA GLY A 67 5.31 18.17 36.63
C GLY A 67 4.06 17.38 36.22
N THR A 68 2.85 17.94 36.38
CA THR A 68 1.62 17.34 35.85
C THR A 68 1.45 17.66 34.36
N ILE A 69 0.81 16.78 33.59
CA ILE A 69 0.48 17.06 32.19
C ILE A 69 -0.72 18.00 32.15
N VAL A 70 -0.57 19.15 31.48
CA VAL A 70 -1.57 20.22 31.47
C VAL A 70 -2.12 20.54 30.09
N GLU A 71 -1.43 20.13 29.02
CA GLU A 71 -1.75 20.53 27.65
C GLU A 71 -1.24 19.49 26.64
N TRP A 72 -1.99 19.29 25.56
CA TRP A 72 -1.58 18.54 24.37
C TRP A 72 -1.61 19.45 23.14
N ARG A 73 -0.68 19.23 22.20
CA ARG A 73 -0.71 19.81 20.86
C ARG A 73 -0.44 18.76 19.81
N ASP A 74 -1.35 18.66 18.83
CA ASP A 74 -1.10 17.89 17.62
C ASP A 74 -0.05 18.56 16.75
N ASN A 75 0.78 17.75 16.10
CA ASN A 75 1.72 18.26 15.13
C ASN A 75 1.09 18.27 13.73
N PRO A 76 0.86 19.44 13.10
CA PRO A 76 0.25 19.52 11.78
C PRO A 76 1.14 18.97 10.65
N GLU A 77 2.45 18.81 10.89
CA GLU A 77 3.38 18.22 9.92
C GLU A 77 3.47 16.70 10.02
N TYR A 78 2.79 16.09 11.01
CA TYR A 78 2.78 14.66 11.22
C TYR A 78 2.28 13.90 9.98
N ARG A 79 3.04 12.89 9.57
CA ARG A 79 2.67 11.94 8.53
C ARG A 79 2.38 10.59 9.17
N PRO A 80 1.12 10.13 9.22
CA PRO A 80 0.78 8.87 9.84
C PRO A 80 1.47 7.67 9.17
N SER A 81 2.03 6.78 9.99
CA SER A 81 2.49 5.46 9.53
C SER A 81 1.33 4.55 9.12
N PRO A 82 1.59 3.39 8.47
CA PRO A 82 0.54 2.44 8.12
C PRO A 82 -0.30 1.99 9.31
N GLN A 83 0.32 1.78 10.47
CA GLN A 83 -0.38 1.38 11.70
C GLN A 83 -1.32 2.49 12.19
N MET A 84 -0.86 3.74 12.13
CA MET A 84 -1.66 4.90 12.53
C MET A 84 -2.77 5.25 11.53
N LEU A 85 -2.67 4.76 10.29
CA LEU A 85 -3.76 4.76 9.30
C LEU A 85 -4.70 3.56 9.44
N GLU A 86 -4.49 2.70 10.45
CA GLU A 86 -5.26 1.46 10.66
C GLU A 86 -5.23 0.52 9.44
N TRP A 87 -4.15 0.58 8.66
CA TRP A 87 -3.98 -0.37 7.57
C TRP A 87 -3.77 -1.77 8.11
N ALA A 88 -4.29 -2.76 7.40
CA ALA A 88 -4.06 -4.16 7.73
C ALA A 88 -2.55 -4.48 7.74
N ASP A 89 -2.15 -5.38 8.65
CA ASP A 89 -0.78 -5.87 8.71
C ASP A 89 -0.31 -6.37 7.34
N PRO A 90 0.94 -6.04 6.94
CA PRO A 90 1.42 -6.39 5.61
C PRO A 90 1.46 -7.90 5.40
N THR A 91 0.96 -8.36 4.26
CA THR A 91 0.80 -9.80 3.98
C THR A 91 2.12 -10.49 3.64
N ASP A 92 3.13 -9.73 3.21
CA ASP A 92 4.45 -10.20 2.79
C ASP A 92 5.48 -9.04 2.81
N PRO A 93 6.78 -9.30 2.60
CA PRO A 93 7.81 -8.25 2.60
C PRO A 93 7.63 -7.17 1.53
N VAL A 94 7.10 -7.50 0.35
CA VAL A 94 6.83 -6.51 -0.71
C VAL A 94 5.69 -5.60 -0.28
N ASP A 95 4.61 -6.18 0.26
CA ASP A 95 3.48 -5.41 0.79
C ASP A 95 3.92 -4.46 1.93
N ARG A 96 4.78 -4.94 2.85
CA ARG A 96 5.40 -4.09 3.88
C ARG A 96 6.18 -2.92 3.26
N ALA A 97 7.02 -3.19 2.26
CA ALA A 97 7.79 -2.15 1.61
C ALA A 97 6.90 -1.12 0.90
N VAL A 98 5.82 -1.57 0.25
CA VAL A 98 4.81 -0.70 -0.39
C VAL A 98 4.14 0.19 0.65
N GLN A 99 3.67 -0.36 1.76
CA GLN A 99 3.02 0.41 2.83
C GLN A 99 3.95 1.46 3.43
N LEU A 100 5.19 1.09 3.75
CA LEU A 100 6.18 2.00 4.30
C LEU A 100 6.59 3.08 3.29
N SER A 101 6.75 2.73 2.02
CA SER A 101 7.08 3.70 0.98
C SER A 101 5.96 4.70 0.75
N ALA A 102 4.70 4.25 0.75
CA ALA A 102 3.54 5.12 0.52
C ALA A 102 3.34 6.15 1.63
N THR A 103 3.75 5.81 2.86
CA THR A 103 3.67 6.69 4.04
C THR A 103 4.96 7.49 4.27
N GLY A 104 6.02 7.25 3.50
CA GLY A 104 7.31 7.92 3.62
C GLY A 104 8.22 7.38 4.73
N TYR A 105 7.83 6.28 5.39
CA TYR A 105 8.62 5.60 6.44
C TYR A 105 9.65 4.62 5.87
N GLY A 106 9.57 4.32 4.57
CA GLY A 106 10.52 3.46 3.86
C GLY A 106 10.94 4.06 2.52
N PRO A 107 12.13 3.73 2.01
CA PRO A 107 12.56 4.22 0.72
C PRO A 107 11.88 3.45 -0.42
N GLU A 108 11.51 4.13 -1.51
CA GLU A 108 10.89 3.51 -2.70
C GLU A 108 11.71 2.34 -3.27
N ARG A 109 13.05 2.43 -3.21
CA ARG A 109 13.95 1.37 -3.70
C ARG A 109 13.72 0.02 -3.00
N ALA A 110 13.31 0.03 -1.73
CA ALA A 110 13.06 -1.19 -0.97
C ALA A 110 11.94 -2.03 -1.60
N VAL A 111 10.95 -1.38 -2.23
CA VAL A 111 9.88 -2.07 -2.95
C VAL A 111 10.44 -2.90 -4.10
N CYS A 112 11.30 -2.30 -4.94
CA CYS A 112 11.91 -3.00 -6.06
C CYS A 112 12.89 -4.09 -5.59
N GLU A 113 13.63 -3.85 -4.51
CA GLU A 113 14.55 -4.83 -3.92
C GLU A 113 13.82 -6.06 -3.36
N GLU A 114 12.72 -5.87 -2.61
CA GLU A 114 11.90 -6.97 -2.12
C GLU A 114 11.19 -7.69 -3.27
N LEU A 115 10.62 -6.94 -4.23
CA LEU A 115 9.95 -7.50 -5.40
C LEU A 115 10.89 -8.36 -6.25
N ALA A 116 12.14 -7.95 -6.45
CA ALA A 116 13.15 -8.69 -7.20
C ALA A 116 13.40 -10.11 -6.64
N ARG A 117 13.11 -10.34 -5.35
CA ARG A 117 13.29 -11.63 -4.66
C ARG A 117 11.98 -12.41 -4.52
N ALA A 118 10.86 -11.83 -4.94
CA ALA A 118 9.53 -12.36 -4.73
C ALA A 118 9.05 -13.25 -5.89
N GLU A 119 8.22 -14.22 -5.52
CA GLU A 119 7.35 -14.95 -6.44
C GLU A 119 5.98 -14.29 -6.41
N VAL A 120 5.52 -13.79 -7.56
CA VAL A 120 4.28 -13.04 -7.68
C VAL A 120 3.21 -13.83 -8.42
N SER A 121 1.95 -13.50 -8.16
CA SER A 121 0.81 -14.01 -8.92
C SER A 121 0.31 -12.94 -9.87
N VAL A 122 0.04 -13.32 -11.12
CA VAL A 122 -0.60 -12.47 -12.12
C VAL A 122 -1.80 -13.17 -12.69
N LEU A 123 -2.89 -12.44 -12.88
CA LEU A 123 -4.05 -12.97 -13.59
C LEU A 123 -3.68 -13.17 -15.06
N VAL A 124 -4.18 -14.24 -15.66
CA VAL A 124 -3.84 -14.60 -17.04
C VAL A 124 -5.08 -14.91 -17.87
N SER A 125 -4.98 -14.64 -19.17
CA SER A 125 -5.94 -15.10 -20.16
C SER A 125 -5.94 -16.62 -20.29
N ALA A 126 -6.93 -17.17 -21.00
CA ALA A 126 -6.96 -18.61 -21.33
C ALA A 126 -5.71 -19.08 -22.13
N ALA A 127 -5.02 -18.17 -22.81
CA ALA A 127 -3.77 -18.44 -23.51
C ALA A 127 -2.52 -18.35 -22.61
N GLY A 128 -2.67 -18.03 -21.32
CA GLY A 128 -1.57 -17.89 -20.36
C GLY A 128 -0.85 -16.53 -20.39
N ALA A 129 -1.27 -15.60 -21.25
CA ALA A 129 -0.73 -14.25 -21.29
C ALA A 129 -1.25 -13.40 -20.10
N PRO A 130 -0.42 -12.56 -19.46
CA PRO A 130 -0.85 -11.66 -18.39
C PRO A 130 -2.05 -10.80 -18.80
N LEU A 131 -3.03 -10.67 -17.92
CA LEU A 131 -4.12 -9.72 -18.09
C LEU A 131 -3.61 -8.31 -17.82
N THR A 132 -4.04 -7.37 -18.66
CA THR A 132 -3.73 -5.95 -18.53
C THR A 132 -4.96 -5.18 -18.03
N ALA A 133 -4.70 -4.04 -17.42
CA ALA A 133 -5.70 -3.10 -16.93
C ALA A 133 -5.20 -1.67 -17.14
N ALA A 134 -5.97 -0.69 -16.65
CA ALA A 134 -5.54 0.68 -16.53
C ALA A 134 -5.40 1.04 -15.04
N SER A 135 -4.38 1.84 -14.69
CA SER A 135 -4.32 2.50 -13.38
C SER A 135 -5.48 3.49 -13.22
N PRO A 136 -5.75 4.00 -12.00
CA PRO A 136 -6.74 5.06 -11.80
C PRO A 136 -6.52 6.31 -12.69
N GLU A 137 -5.27 6.57 -13.06
CA GLU A 137 -4.83 7.66 -13.94
C GLU A 137 -4.92 7.30 -15.44
N GLY A 138 -5.32 6.07 -15.77
CA GLY A 138 -5.48 5.60 -17.15
C GLY A 138 -4.23 4.99 -17.79
N ALA A 139 -3.12 4.85 -17.05
CA ALA A 139 -1.90 4.26 -17.58
C ALA A 139 -2.03 2.74 -17.75
N PRO A 140 -1.48 2.12 -18.82
CA PRO A 140 -1.54 0.68 -19.02
C PRO A 140 -0.70 -0.07 -17.99
N VAL A 141 -1.31 -1.02 -17.27
CA VAL A 141 -0.66 -1.77 -16.20
C VAL A 141 -0.94 -3.27 -16.29
N VAL A 142 -0.09 -4.08 -15.67
CA VAL A 142 -0.37 -5.47 -15.33
C VAL A 142 -0.59 -5.56 -13.82
N PRO A 143 -1.79 -5.96 -13.34
CA PRO A 143 -2.05 -6.23 -11.94
C PRO A 143 -1.17 -7.37 -11.40
N VAL A 144 -0.49 -7.13 -10.29
CA VAL A 144 0.43 -8.09 -9.66
C VAL A 144 0.09 -8.24 -8.18
N TYR A 145 0.00 -9.49 -7.73
CA TYR A 145 -0.34 -9.85 -6.36
C TYR A 145 0.85 -10.54 -5.71
N THR A 146 1.34 -9.97 -4.61
CA THR A 146 2.58 -10.42 -3.96
C THR A 146 2.37 -11.56 -2.96
N SER A 147 1.12 -11.79 -2.54
CA SER A 147 0.72 -12.89 -1.66
C SER A 147 -0.60 -13.53 -2.09
N ALA A 148 -0.92 -14.69 -1.52
CA ALA A 148 -2.21 -15.32 -1.71
C ALA A 148 -3.36 -14.46 -1.15
N ALA A 149 -3.17 -13.85 0.02
CA ALA A 149 -4.14 -12.97 0.66
C ALA A 149 -4.50 -11.77 -0.23
N GLN A 150 -3.51 -11.19 -0.93
CA GLN A 150 -3.74 -10.10 -1.88
C GLN A 150 -4.54 -10.54 -3.11
N LEU A 151 -4.43 -11.81 -3.52
CA LEU A 151 -5.13 -12.37 -4.67
C LEU A 151 -6.58 -12.76 -4.35
N GLU A 152 -6.92 -13.05 -3.09
CA GLU A 152 -8.24 -13.56 -2.69
C GLU A 152 -9.40 -12.66 -3.14
N SER A 153 -9.21 -11.35 -3.07
CA SER A 153 -10.15 -10.33 -3.54
C SER A 153 -10.42 -10.36 -5.04
N ALA A 154 -9.48 -10.86 -5.85
CA ALA A 154 -9.64 -11.02 -7.30
C ALA A 154 -10.54 -12.21 -7.65
N GLY A 155 -10.93 -13.02 -6.66
CA GLY A 155 -11.85 -14.14 -6.82
C GLY A 155 -11.21 -15.36 -7.48
N ARG A 156 -12.00 -16.12 -8.24
CA ARG A 156 -11.60 -17.42 -8.80
C ARG A 156 -11.01 -17.36 -10.21
N LEU A 157 -10.46 -16.21 -10.59
CA LEU A 157 -9.87 -16.04 -11.92
C LEU A 157 -8.62 -16.90 -12.09
N LEU A 158 -8.30 -17.24 -13.34
CA LEU A 158 -7.07 -17.96 -13.67
C LEU A 158 -5.88 -17.06 -13.37
N TYR A 159 -4.91 -17.61 -12.67
CA TYR A 159 -3.65 -16.95 -12.40
C TYR A 159 -2.48 -17.88 -12.65
N ASP A 160 -1.33 -17.26 -12.90
CA ASP A 160 -0.05 -17.92 -12.91
C ASP A 160 0.85 -17.33 -11.83
N ARG A 161 1.76 -18.14 -11.30
CA ARG A 161 2.76 -17.74 -10.32
C ARG A 161 4.13 -17.86 -10.93
N ARG A 162 4.91 -16.78 -10.85
CA ARG A 162 6.22 -16.66 -11.49
C ARG A 162 7.12 -15.72 -10.70
N SER A 163 8.41 -15.78 -10.97
CA SER A 163 9.35 -14.81 -10.42
C SER A 163 9.09 -13.41 -11.01
N ALA A 164 9.44 -12.36 -10.25
CA ALA A 164 9.40 -11.00 -10.77
C ALA A 164 10.29 -10.80 -12.02
N ALA A 165 11.41 -11.55 -12.10
CA ALA A 165 12.30 -11.55 -13.26
C ALA A 165 11.62 -12.11 -14.53
N GLU A 166 10.89 -13.23 -14.42
CA GLU A 166 10.15 -13.78 -15.56
C GLU A 166 9.00 -12.87 -15.98
N LEU A 167 8.34 -12.21 -15.01
CA LEU A 167 7.25 -11.30 -15.31
C LEU A 167 7.73 -10.08 -16.09
N VAL A 168 8.82 -9.43 -15.67
CA VAL A 168 9.30 -8.19 -16.30
C VAL A 168 9.73 -8.39 -17.76
N GLU A 169 10.22 -9.58 -18.11
CA GLU A 169 10.58 -9.95 -19.49
C GLU A 169 9.36 -10.27 -20.37
N GLN A 170 8.22 -10.58 -19.76
CA GLN A 170 6.97 -10.91 -20.46
C GLN A 170 5.95 -9.77 -20.44
N LEU A 171 6.31 -8.61 -19.88
CA LEU A 171 5.43 -7.45 -19.85
C LEU A 171 5.11 -6.98 -21.29
N PRO A 172 3.83 -6.73 -21.60
CA PRO A 172 3.50 -6.08 -22.85
C PRO A 172 4.19 -4.71 -22.95
N PRO A 173 4.64 -4.30 -24.16
CA PRO A 173 5.30 -3.01 -24.34
C PRO A 173 4.49 -1.85 -23.76
N GLY A 174 5.18 -0.94 -23.06
CA GLY A 174 4.58 0.23 -22.44
C GLY A 174 3.78 -0.04 -21.16
N HIS A 175 3.71 -1.27 -20.67
CA HIS A 175 3.02 -1.59 -19.41
C HIS A 175 3.95 -1.56 -18.21
N THR A 176 3.40 -1.12 -17.09
CA THR A 176 4.07 -1.14 -15.79
C THR A 176 3.42 -2.18 -14.86
N LEU A 177 4.07 -2.51 -13.75
CA LEU A 177 3.51 -3.43 -12.76
C LEU A 177 2.64 -2.65 -11.78
N TYR A 178 1.43 -3.09 -11.51
CA TYR A 178 0.55 -2.49 -10.50
C TYR A 178 0.36 -3.45 -9.33
N LEU A 179 1.11 -3.19 -8.25
CA LEU A 179 1.23 -4.06 -7.10
C LEU A 179 0.02 -3.93 -6.17
N ASN A 180 -0.43 -5.07 -5.66
CA ASN A 180 -1.49 -5.24 -4.65
C ASN A 180 -2.69 -4.31 -4.85
N PRO A 181 -3.38 -4.37 -6.00
CA PRO A 181 -4.52 -3.48 -6.29
C PRO A 181 -5.68 -3.58 -5.30
N SER A 182 -5.69 -4.63 -4.47
CA SER A 182 -6.73 -4.90 -3.47
C SER A 182 -6.29 -4.64 -2.03
N GLY A 183 -5.03 -4.25 -1.83
CA GLY A 183 -4.50 -3.89 -0.52
C GLY A 183 -5.00 -2.52 -0.05
N PRO A 184 -4.65 -2.13 1.19
CA PRO A 184 -4.94 -0.78 1.70
C PRO A 184 -4.24 0.32 0.88
N VAL A 185 -3.14 -0.04 0.20
CA VAL A 185 -2.43 0.80 -0.75
C VAL A 185 -1.88 -0.05 -1.88
N SER A 186 -1.82 0.54 -3.07
CA SER A 186 -1.24 -0.05 -4.28
C SER A 186 -0.07 0.81 -4.78
N MET A 187 0.79 0.23 -5.61
CA MET A 187 1.93 0.94 -6.17
C MET A 187 2.20 0.56 -7.62
N VAL A 188 2.47 1.57 -8.45
CA VAL A 188 2.99 1.37 -9.80
C VAL A 188 4.51 1.25 -9.75
N VAL A 189 5.04 0.18 -10.33
CA VAL A 189 6.48 -0.05 -10.46
C VAL A 189 6.86 -0.08 -11.92
N GLU A 190 7.80 0.80 -12.26
CA GLU A 190 8.40 0.87 -13.59
C GLU A 190 9.27 -0.36 -13.87
N PRO A 191 9.14 -1.01 -15.05
CA PRO A 191 9.92 -2.19 -15.40
C PRO A 191 11.43 -1.97 -15.28
N ASP A 192 11.93 -0.79 -15.65
CA ASP A 192 13.36 -0.48 -15.62
C ASP A 192 13.91 -0.35 -14.19
N ARG A 193 13.10 0.12 -13.24
CA ARG A 193 13.48 0.13 -11.82
C ARG A 193 13.61 -1.28 -11.27
N LEU A 194 12.68 -2.17 -11.63
CA LEU A 194 12.73 -3.58 -11.25
C LEU A 194 13.93 -4.29 -11.89
N ARG A 195 14.23 -4.05 -13.18
CA ARG A 195 15.42 -4.59 -13.85
C ARG A 195 16.71 -4.17 -13.16
N ALA A 196 16.82 -2.90 -12.76
CA ALA A 196 17.98 -2.40 -12.02
C ALA A 196 18.16 -3.12 -10.67
N ALA A 197 17.06 -3.35 -9.93
CA ALA A 197 17.09 -4.09 -8.67
C ALA A 197 17.49 -5.57 -8.86
N LEU A 198 16.98 -6.23 -9.92
CA LEU A 198 17.34 -7.60 -10.28
C LEU A 198 18.85 -7.73 -10.58
N ALA A 199 19.41 -6.83 -11.38
CA ALA A 199 20.84 -6.82 -11.68
C ALA A 199 21.72 -6.60 -10.42
N GLY A 200 21.25 -5.77 -9.48
CA GLY A 200 21.91 -5.57 -8.19
C GLY A 200 21.88 -6.81 -7.29
N ALA A 201 20.78 -7.57 -7.31
CA ALA A 201 20.64 -8.80 -6.53
C ALA A 201 21.60 -9.91 -7.01
N ASP A 202 21.78 -10.03 -8.32
CA ASP A 202 22.68 -11.01 -8.95
C ASP A 202 24.16 -10.74 -8.62
N GLY A 203 24.56 -9.46 -8.51
CA GLY A 203 25.93 -9.05 -8.17
C GLY A 203 26.36 -9.39 -6.73
N THR A 204 25.41 -9.49 -5.80
CA THR A 204 25.64 -9.90 -4.39
C THR A 204 25.55 -11.40 -4.14
N GLY A 205 25.27 -12.20 -5.18
CA GLY A 205 24.81 -13.59 -5.07
C GLY A 205 25.74 -14.68 -5.60
N ALA A 206 27.05 -14.45 -5.73
CA ALA A 206 28.01 -15.47 -6.18
C ALA A 206 28.32 -16.56 -5.13
N ALA A 207 27.26 -17.17 -4.55
CA ALA A 207 27.26 -18.51 -3.95
C ALA A 207 25.82 -18.91 -3.58
N ARG A 208 24.94 -19.21 -4.55
CA ARG A 208 23.78 -20.06 -4.25
C ARG A 208 23.44 -21.02 -5.38
N ARG A 209 23.40 -22.29 -4.99
CA ARG A 209 23.18 -23.51 -5.77
C ARG A 209 22.17 -23.33 -6.90
N VAL A 210 22.56 -23.85 -8.06
CA VAL A 210 21.68 -24.22 -9.17
C VAL A 210 20.47 -24.98 -8.62
N ARG A 211 19.33 -24.30 -8.50
CA ARG A 211 18.03 -24.98 -8.44
C ARG A 211 17.69 -25.39 -9.87
N LYS A 212 17.40 -26.68 -10.03
CA LYS A 212 16.84 -27.27 -11.24
C LYS A 212 15.59 -26.45 -11.65
N PRO A 213 15.35 -26.19 -12.95
CA PRO A 213 14.18 -25.42 -13.35
C PRO A 213 12.93 -26.10 -12.81
N ALA A 214 12.11 -25.36 -12.07
CA ALA A 214 10.75 -25.78 -11.85
C ALA A 214 10.07 -25.82 -13.21
N ALA A 215 9.35 -26.90 -13.50
CA ALA A 215 8.53 -26.98 -14.70
C ALA A 215 7.61 -25.74 -14.77
N ALA A 216 7.39 -25.23 -15.99
CA ALA A 216 6.51 -24.10 -16.28
C ALA A 216 5.31 -24.07 -15.33
N GLY A 217 5.13 -22.95 -14.63
CA GLY A 217 4.09 -22.75 -13.63
C GLY A 217 2.75 -23.28 -14.14
N ALA A 218 2.22 -24.31 -13.47
CA ALA A 218 0.92 -24.84 -13.82
C ALA A 218 -0.13 -23.75 -13.54
N LEU A 219 -0.86 -23.33 -14.57
CA LEU A 219 -2.04 -22.47 -14.47
C LEU A 219 -2.94 -22.98 -13.34
N ARG A 220 -3.29 -22.10 -12.41
CA ARG A 220 -4.06 -22.49 -11.23
C ARG A 220 -5.47 -21.91 -11.30
N PRO A 221 -6.50 -22.74 -11.07
CA PRO A 221 -7.81 -22.21 -10.73
C PRO A 221 -7.72 -21.51 -9.37
N GLY A 222 -8.36 -20.34 -9.23
CA GLY A 222 -8.45 -19.66 -7.94
C GLY A 222 -9.21 -20.51 -6.89
N THR A 223 -8.57 -20.76 -5.75
CA THR A 223 -9.14 -21.52 -4.64
C THR A 223 -9.91 -20.59 -3.70
N GLY A 224 -11.13 -20.21 -4.08
CA GLY A 224 -12.12 -19.89 -3.06
C GLY A 224 -12.53 -21.17 -2.34
N ALA A 225 -12.68 -21.14 -1.02
CA ALA A 225 -13.49 -22.14 -0.35
C ALA A 225 -14.97 -21.90 -0.70
N GLY A 226 -15.75 -22.96 -0.89
CA GLY A 226 -17.21 -22.90 -1.05
C GLY A 226 -17.73 -22.98 -2.49
N ALA A 227 -18.47 -24.06 -2.80
CA ALA A 227 -19.30 -24.13 -4.00
C ALA A 227 -20.29 -22.94 -4.02
N PRO A 228 -20.58 -22.33 -5.18
CA PRO A 228 -21.62 -21.32 -5.25
C PRO A 228 -22.97 -21.96 -4.93
N GLU A 229 -23.65 -21.50 -3.88
CA GLU A 229 -25.10 -21.68 -3.81
C GLU A 229 -25.73 -20.90 -4.97
N PRO A 230 -26.71 -21.47 -5.68
CA PRO A 230 -27.42 -20.73 -6.72
C PRO A 230 -28.13 -19.54 -6.10
N VAL A 231 -27.77 -18.33 -6.52
CA VAL A 231 -28.49 -17.10 -6.19
C VAL A 231 -29.90 -17.18 -6.76
N GLY A 232 -30.86 -17.58 -5.91
CA GLY A 232 -32.28 -17.42 -6.15
C GLY A 232 -32.65 -15.94 -6.22
N GLY A 233 -33.48 -15.59 -7.20
CA GLY A 233 -33.87 -14.21 -7.48
C GLY A 233 -34.51 -13.50 -6.29
N GLY A 234 -33.74 -12.63 -5.64
CA GLY A 234 -34.22 -11.61 -4.71
C GLY A 234 -33.94 -10.21 -5.27
N PRO A 235 -34.78 -9.20 -4.98
CA PRO A 235 -34.65 -7.89 -5.58
C PRO A 235 -33.37 -7.18 -5.11
N ALA A 236 -32.68 -6.54 -6.07
CA ALA A 236 -31.47 -5.77 -5.81
C ALA A 236 -31.75 -4.60 -4.86
N ILE A 237 -31.10 -4.60 -3.71
CA ILE A 237 -31.06 -3.45 -2.79
C ILE A 237 -29.79 -2.66 -3.09
N GLY A 238 -29.94 -1.49 -3.71
CA GLY A 238 -28.84 -0.56 -3.95
C GLY A 238 -29.24 0.54 -4.93
N LYS A 239 -29.32 1.78 -4.45
CA LYS A 239 -29.68 2.98 -5.23
C LYS A 239 -28.72 3.18 -6.43
N PRO A 240 -29.21 3.58 -7.61
CA PRO A 240 -28.33 3.97 -8.71
C PRO A 240 -27.62 5.30 -8.39
N ALA A 241 -26.30 5.32 -8.59
CA ALA A 241 -25.54 6.54 -8.72
C ALA A 241 -25.91 7.27 -10.04
N ARG A 242 -25.80 8.60 -9.99
CA ARG A 242 -26.36 9.60 -10.92
C ARG A 242 -25.99 9.37 -12.40
N SER A 243 -26.98 9.48 -13.29
CA SER A 243 -26.75 9.66 -14.73
C SER A 243 -26.19 11.05 -15.03
N ALA A 244 -25.06 11.10 -15.74
CA ALA A 244 -24.60 12.25 -16.48
C ALA A 244 -24.66 11.95 -17.99
N ALA A 245 -25.42 12.79 -18.69
CA ALA A 245 -25.45 13.15 -20.11
C ALA A 245 -25.07 12.16 -21.23
N GLY A 246 -26.09 11.86 -22.06
CA GLY A 246 -26.13 11.83 -23.53
C GLY A 246 -24.89 11.50 -24.36
N ASP A 247 -25.05 10.57 -25.32
CA ASP A 247 -25.12 10.94 -26.74
C ASP A 247 -25.84 9.86 -27.57
N ARG A 248 -26.37 10.28 -28.71
CA ARG A 248 -27.24 9.54 -29.65
C ARG A 248 -26.55 8.35 -30.31
N VAL A 249 -27.20 7.19 -30.28
CA VAL A 249 -26.93 6.09 -31.24
C VAL A 249 -27.83 6.28 -32.47
N VAL A 250 -27.20 6.56 -33.60
CA VAL A 250 -27.83 6.56 -34.94
C VAL A 250 -28.06 5.11 -35.37
N GLY A 251 -29.32 4.72 -35.52
CA GLY A 251 -29.72 3.41 -36.03
C GLY A 251 -29.52 3.32 -37.54
N ALA A 252 -28.66 2.41 -37.99
CA ALA A 252 -28.59 1.98 -39.39
C ALA A 252 -29.74 1.00 -39.67
N GLY A 253 -30.59 1.38 -40.63
CA GLY A 253 -31.75 0.60 -41.05
C GLY A 253 -31.39 -0.65 -41.83
N SER A 254 -32.18 -1.72 -41.62
CA SER A 254 -32.29 -2.82 -42.56
C SER A 254 -33.71 -2.83 -43.13
N GLY A 255 -33.84 -2.33 -44.35
CA GLY A 255 -35.06 -2.39 -45.13
C GLY A 255 -35.17 -3.74 -45.84
N ARG A 256 -36.23 -4.48 -45.53
CA ARG A 256 -36.72 -5.61 -46.33
C ARG A 256 -37.13 -5.11 -47.71
N ARG A 257 -36.86 -5.89 -48.75
CA ARG A 257 -37.63 -5.84 -49.99
C ARG A 257 -38.06 -7.25 -50.39
N THR A 258 -39.38 -7.41 -50.39
CA THR A 258 -40.13 -8.39 -51.17
C THR A 258 -40.18 -7.94 -52.63
N GLY A 259 -40.10 -8.90 -53.56
CA GLY A 259 -40.22 -8.69 -55.00
C GLY A 259 -39.45 -9.76 -55.74
#